data_AF-A0A087ULH4-F1
#
_entry.id   AF-A0A087ULH4-F1
#
_cell.length_a   1.000
_cell.length_b   1.000
_cell.length_c   1.000
_cell.angle_alpha   90.00
_cell.angle_beta   90.00
_cell.angle_gamma   90.00
#
_symmetry.space_group_name_H-M   'P 1'
#
loop_
_entity.id
_entity.type
_entity.pdbx_description
1 polymer ?
#
loop_
_entity_poly.entity_id
_entity_poly.type
_entity_poly.pdbx_seq_one_letter_code
_entity_poly.pdbx_strand_id
1 'polypeptide(L)'
;MCEARRLKLSDTSDLFKFLNMVRDLMLWMEDIVRKMNTSEKPRDVSGVELLMNNHQSLKAEIDAREDNIAACINLGKELLARNHYASNEIKERLLSLTNQ
;
A
#
# COMPACT_ATOMS: atom_id res chain seq x y z
N MET A 1 4.82 33.43 -14.77
CA MET A 1 4.08 33.52 -13.48
C MET A 1 3.01 32.41 -13.35
N CYS A 2 2.07 32.28 -14.30
CA CYS A 2 1.00 31.25 -14.21
C CYS A 2 1.50 29.80 -14.33
N GLU A 3 2.52 29.56 -15.14
CA GLU A 3 3.05 28.21 -15.41
C GLU A 3 3.78 27.60 -14.21
N ALA A 4 4.64 28.36 -13.53
CA ALA A 4 5.31 27.91 -12.31
C ALA A 4 4.31 27.56 -11.18
N ARG A 5 3.23 28.34 -11.05
CA ARG A 5 2.15 28.04 -10.08
C ARG A 5 1.41 26.75 -10.45
N ARG A 6 1.12 26.55 -11.74
CA ARG A 6 0.46 25.33 -12.24
C ARG A 6 1.32 24.09 -11.98
N LEU A 7 2.62 24.16 -12.25
CA LEU A 7 3.56 23.08 -11.98
C LEU A 7 3.61 22.74 -10.49
N LYS A 8 3.77 23.75 -9.62
CA LYS A 8 3.80 23.53 -8.17
C LYS A 8 2.50 22.93 -7.62
N LEU A 9 1.35 23.34 -8.15
CA LEU A 9 0.05 22.75 -7.79
C LEU A 9 -0.07 21.28 -8.23
N SER A 10 0.39 20.96 -9.44
CA SER A 10 0.44 19.58 -9.92
C SER A 10 1.34 18.72 -9.05
N ASP A 11 2.52 19.23 -8.73
CA ASP A 11 3.50 18.56 -7.88
C ASP A 11 2.92 18.23 -6.50
N THR A 12 2.32 19.23 -5.85
CA THR A 12 1.64 19.04 -4.57
C THR A 12 0.46 18.07 -4.68
N SER A 13 -0.32 18.12 -5.76
CA SER A 13 -1.43 17.18 -5.97
C SER A 13 -0.94 15.74 -6.05
N ASP A 14 0.10 15.47 -6.82
CA ASP A 14 0.64 14.11 -6.98
C ASP A 14 1.30 13.61 -5.70
N LEU A 15 1.96 14.49 -4.94
CA LEU A 15 2.47 14.15 -3.61
C LEU A 15 1.34 13.68 -2.69
N PHE A 16 0.23 14.41 -2.60
CA PHE A 16 -0.88 14.01 -1.75
C PHE A 16 -1.56 12.72 -2.22
N LYS A 17 -1.67 12.50 -3.54
CA LYS A 17 -2.15 11.22 -4.08
C LYS A 17 -1.25 10.07 -3.61
N PHE A 18 0.06 10.21 -3.77
CA PHE A 18 1.03 9.21 -3.31
C PHE A 18 0.94 8.95 -1.81
N LEU A 19 0.90 10.00 -0.98
CA LEU A 19 0.81 9.86 0.47
C LEU A 19 -0.49 9.18 0.92
N ASN A 20 -1.61 9.45 0.24
CA ASN A 20 -2.87 8.75 0.51
C ASN A 20 -2.78 7.27 0.12
N MET A 21 -2.23 6.96 -1.06
CA MET A 21 -2.04 5.56 -1.48
C MET A 21 -1.18 4.78 -0.49
N VAL A 22 -0.07 5.36 -0.01
CA VAL A 22 0.78 4.73 1.01
C VAL A 22 0.01 4.49 2.31
N ARG A 23 -0.73 5.50 2.80
CA ARG A 23 -1.52 5.37 4.03
C ARG A 23 -2.56 4.26 3.93
N ASP A 24 -3.33 4.25 2.83
CA ASP A 24 -4.39 3.27 2.64
C ASP A 24 -3.84 1.84 2.54
N LEU A 25 -2.72 1.66 1.83
CA LEU A 25 -2.04 0.38 1.74
C LEU A 25 -1.47 -0.08 3.09
N MET A 26 -0.87 0.83 3.87
CA MET A 26 -0.37 0.49 5.22
C MET A 26 -1.49 0.03 6.15
N LEU A 27 -2.60 0.77 6.21
CA LEU A 27 -3.76 0.41 7.04
C LEU A 27 -4.35 -0.94 6.63
N TRP A 28 -4.42 -1.19 5.32
CA TRP A 28 -4.88 -2.47 4.80
C TRP A 28 -3.92 -3.62 5.17
N MET A 29 -2.60 -3.43 5.02
CA MET A 29 -1.62 -4.45 5.42
C MET A 29 -1.70 -4.77 6.91
N GLU A 30 -1.85 -3.76 7.77
CA GLU A 30 -2.05 -3.96 9.22
C GLU A 30 -3.32 -4.78 9.53
N ASP A 31 -4.42 -4.54 8.81
CA ASP A 31 -5.67 -5.30 8.96
C ASP A 31 -5.49 -6.77 8.53
N ILE A 32 -4.82 -7.02 7.40
CA ILE A 32 -4.53 -8.37 6.92
C ILE A 32 -3.63 -9.13 7.91
N VAL A 33 -2.57 -8.50 8.41
CA VAL A 33 -1.69 -9.08 9.43
C VAL A 33 -2.47 -9.40 10.71
N ARG A 34 -3.36 -8.50 11.14
CA ARG A 34 -4.22 -8.74 12.29
C ARG A 34 -5.13 -9.96 12.08
N LYS A 35 -5.82 -10.05 10.94
CA LYS A 35 -6.70 -11.18 10.59
C LYS A 35 -5.95 -12.51 10.59
N MET A 36 -4.74 -12.53 10.04
CA MET A 36 -3.89 -13.72 10.07
C MET A 36 -3.52 -14.15 11.50
N ASN A 37 -3.19 -13.18 12.36
CA ASN A 37 -2.78 -13.44 13.74
C ASN A 37 -3.93 -13.84 14.68
N THR A 38 -5.18 -13.52 14.34
CA THR A 38 -6.36 -13.87 15.16
C THR A 38 -6.90 -15.28 14.93
N SER A 39 -6.30 -16.05 14.02
CA SER A 39 -6.78 -17.39 13.69
C SER A 39 -6.48 -18.40 14.81
N GLU A 40 -7.51 -18.92 15.47
CA GLU A 40 -7.36 -19.96 16.50
C GLU A 40 -7.13 -21.35 15.89
N LYS A 41 -6.44 -22.22 16.64
CA LYS A 41 -6.20 -23.61 16.22
C LYS A 41 -7.53 -24.39 16.16
N PRO A 42 -7.90 -24.95 15.00
CA PRO A 42 -9.14 -25.71 14.87
C PRO A 42 -9.08 -27.03 15.66
N ARG A 43 -10.25 -27.48 16.13
CA ARG A 43 -10.39 -28.68 16.98
C ARG A 43 -11.07 -29.87 16.29
N ASP A 44 -11.58 -29.66 15.08
CA ASP A 44 -12.27 -30.65 14.25
C ASP A 44 -12.06 -30.36 12.76
N VAL A 45 -12.51 -31.29 11.91
CA VAL A 45 -12.35 -31.22 10.44
C VAL A 45 -13.08 -30.01 9.87
N SER A 46 -14.29 -29.70 10.34
CA SER A 46 -15.05 -28.53 9.91
C SER A 46 -14.32 -27.21 10.19
N GLY A 47 -13.67 -27.09 11.35
CA GLY A 47 -12.84 -25.95 11.71
C GLY A 47 -11.59 -25.82 10.85
N VAL A 48 -10.98 -26.94 10.45
CA VAL A 48 -9.84 -26.94 9.50
C VAL A 48 -10.29 -26.42 8.14
N GLU A 49 -11.41 -26.91 7.62
CA GLU A 49 -11.97 -26.46 6.33
C GLU A 49 -12.32 -24.96 6.35
N LEU A 50 -12.92 -24.47 7.43
CA LEU A 50 -13.21 -23.05 7.60
C LEU A 50 -11.93 -22.21 7.59
N LEU A 51 -10.90 -22.64 8.33
CA LEU A 51 -9.61 -21.95 8.36
C LEU A 51 -8.93 -21.92 6.98
N MET A 52 -8.99 -23.03 6.24
CA MET A 52 -8.45 -23.10 4.88
C MET A 52 -9.17 -22.15 3.92
N ASN A 53 -10.50 -22.11 3.97
CA ASN A 53 -11.29 -21.18 3.15
C ASN A 53 -10.97 -19.71 3.48
N ASN A 54 -10.88 -19.37 4.77
CA ASN A 54 -10.49 -18.02 5.19
C ASN A 54 -9.09 -17.65 4.67
N HIS A 55 -8.14 -18.59 4.75
CA HIS A 55 -6.78 -18.35 4.24
C HIS A 55 -6.75 -18.15 2.72
N GLN A 56 -7.52 -18.91 1.95
CA GLN A 56 -7.65 -18.71 0.50
C GLN A 56 -8.27 -17.34 0.17
N SER A 57 -9.28 -16.91 0.92
CA SER A 57 -9.89 -15.57 0.76
C SER A 57 -8.86 -14.47 1.01
N LEU A 58 -8.09 -14.58 2.10
CA LEU A 58 -7.02 -13.62 2.41
C LEU A 58 -5.95 -13.57 1.32
N LYS A 59 -5.56 -14.73 0.77
CA LYS A 59 -4.61 -14.78 -0.34
C LYS A 59 -5.16 -14.08 -1.60
N ALA A 60 -6.43 -14.32 -1.94
CA ALA A 60 -7.07 -13.64 -3.06
C ALA A 60 -7.15 -12.11 -2.85
N GLU A 61 -7.42 -11.66 -1.62
CA GLU A 61 -7.39 -10.22 -1.27
C GLU A 61 -5.99 -9.61 -1.44
N ILE A 62 -4.94 -10.34 -1.05
CA ILE A 62 -3.55 -9.90 -1.23
C ILE A 62 -3.22 -9.79 -2.72
N ASP A 63 -3.56 -10.81 -3.51
CA ASP A 63 -3.27 -10.86 -4.94
C ASP A 63 -3.96 -9.72 -5.69
N ALA A 64 -5.21 -9.41 -5.34
CA ALA A 64 -5.95 -8.28 -5.92
C ALA A 64 -5.35 -6.91 -5.57
N ARG A 65 -4.46 -6.83 -4.58
CA ARG A 65 -3.81 -5.58 -4.14
C ARG A 65 -2.40 -5.40 -4.66
N GLU A 66 -1.79 -6.41 -5.28
CA GLU A 66 -0.45 -6.30 -5.89
C GLU A 66 -0.37 -5.16 -6.91
N ASP A 67 -1.39 -5.01 -7.76
CA ASP A 67 -1.46 -3.94 -8.77
C ASP A 67 -1.48 -2.54 -8.12
N ASN A 68 -2.16 -2.39 -6.99
CA ASN A 68 -2.22 -1.12 -6.26
C ASN A 68 -0.89 -0.78 -5.61
N ILE A 69 -0.20 -1.78 -5.06
CA ILE A 69 1.15 -1.63 -4.50
C ILE A 69 2.12 -1.24 -5.63
N ALA A 70 2.07 -1.94 -6.77
CA ALA A 70 2.89 -1.62 -7.93
C ALA A 70 2.64 -0.20 -8.46
N ALA A 71 1.38 0.22 -8.56
CA ALA A 71 1.00 1.58 -8.95
C ALA A 71 1.54 2.63 -7.97
N CYS A 72 1.44 2.38 -6.66
CA CYS A 72 1.98 3.27 -5.61
C CYS A 72 3.51 3.42 -5.73
N ILE A 73 4.21 2.30 -5.90
CA ILE A 73 5.66 2.27 -6.07
C ILE A 73 6.08 3.01 -7.34
N ASN A 74 5.38 2.78 -8.45
CA ASN A 74 5.66 3.44 -9.72
C ASN A 74 5.46 4.96 -9.63
N LEU A 75 4.36 5.41 -9.02
CA LEU A 75 4.13 6.83 -8.76
C LEU A 75 5.28 7.42 -7.92
N GLY A 76 5.64 6.78 -6.81
CA GLY A 76 6.75 7.23 -5.98
C GLY A 76 8.08 7.32 -6.74
N LYS A 77 8.40 6.33 -7.58
CA LYS A 77 9.60 6.34 -8.44
C LYS A 77 9.58 7.48 -9.46
N GLU A 78 8.42 7.75 -10.08
CA GLU A 78 8.25 8.87 -11.02
C GLU A 78 8.47 10.21 -10.31
N LEU A 79 7.91 10.38 -9.10
CA LEU A 79 8.13 11.57 -8.27
C LEU A 79 9.62 11.77 -7.95
N LEU A 80 10.37 10.70 -7.70
CA LEU A 80 11.81 10.78 -7.46
C LEU A 80 12.59 11.09 -8.74
N ALA A 81 12.22 10.51 -9.87
CA ALA A 81 12.86 10.74 -11.16
C ALA A 81 12.75 12.20 -11.61
N ARG A 82 11.64 12.88 -11.30
CA ARG A 82 11.44 14.31 -11.57
C ARG A 82 12.12 15.26 -10.56
N ASN A 83 12.95 14.74 -9.64
CA ASN A 83 13.57 15.51 -8.55
C ASN A 83 12.55 16.33 -7.75
N HIS A 84 11.43 15.70 -7.37
CA HIS A 84 10.37 16.38 -6.62
C HIS A 84 10.90 16.98 -5.30
N TYR A 85 10.38 18.14 -4.90
CA TYR A 85 10.88 18.86 -3.71
C TYR A 85 10.77 18.03 -2.40
N ALA A 86 9.82 17.10 -2.34
CA ALA A 86 9.60 16.19 -1.21
C ALA A 86 10.29 14.82 -1.39
N SER A 87 11.35 14.72 -2.19
CA SER A 87 12.00 13.43 -2.51
C SER A 87 12.46 12.64 -1.29
N ASN A 88 12.88 13.30 -0.21
CA ASN A 88 13.27 12.61 1.03
C ASN A 88 12.07 11.89 1.67
N GLU A 89 10.94 12.59 1.81
CA GLU A 89 9.72 12.01 2.35
C GLU A 89 9.19 10.87 1.46
N ILE A 90 9.21 11.05 0.14
CA ILE A 90 8.78 10.00 -0.80
C ILE A 90 9.64 8.73 -0.66
N LYS A 91 10.96 8.87 -0.53
CA LYS A 91 11.86 7.73 -0.30
C LYS A 91 11.56 7.02 1.01
N GLU A 92 11.39 7.76 2.10
CA GLU A 92 11.05 7.17 3.41
C GLU A 92 9.74 6.39 3.36
N ARG A 93 8.71 6.94 2.71
CA ARG A 93 7.41 6.28 2.55
C ARG A 93 7.49 5.03 1.68
N LEU A 94 8.25 5.07 0.58
CA LEU A 94 8.48 3.89 -0.26
C LEU A 94 9.22 2.78 0.50
N LEU A 95 10.25 3.15 1.27
CA LEU A 95 10.99 2.19 2.10
C LEU A 95 10.06 1.57 3.15
N SER A 96 9.23 2.38 3.81
CA SER A 96 8.25 1.88 4.78
C SER A 96 7.23 0.91 4.15
N LEU A 97 6.85 1.13 2.89
CA LEU A 97 5.91 0.25 2.18
C LEU A 97 6.58 -1.08 1.75
N THR A 98 7.88 -1.07 1.48
CA THR A 98 8.62 -2.23 0.95
C THR A 98 9.29 -3.09 2.04
N ASN A 99 9.55 -2.51 3.22
CA ASN A 99 10.24 -3.16 4.34
C ASN A 99 9.30 -3.73 5.43
N GLN A 100 7.98 -3.75 5.21
CA GLN A 100 7.10 -4.62 6.02
C GLN A 100 7.28 -6.08 5.60
#